data_AF-A0A354TCU8-F1
#
_entry.id   AF-A0A354TCU8-F1
#
_cell.length_a   1.000
_cell.length_b   1.000
_cell.length_c   1.000
_cell.angle_alpha   90.00
_cell.angle_beta   90.00
_cell.angle_gamma   90.00
#
_symmetry.space_group_name_H-M   'P 1'
#
loop_
_entity.id
_entity.type
_entity.pdbx_description
1 polymer ?
#
loop_
_entity_poly.entity_id
_entity_poly.type
_entity_poly.pdbx_seq_one_letter_code
_entity_poly.pdbx_strand_id
1 'polypeptide(L)'
;MSRRFHTILAVTLCLFPLIPSSAQTEQQKQTMSVLKAASERLMRGDIAALDEVKALPGDDSVAGLLMFFKQNFYVYSKETQKKAIAAKAAQHITECPTAADYIKRLFKKEEGRSKSGMLMNYRQTTLDSLTAANNKFAANLLIELMDESNLEVPPGDFAVAIAKMGIPSAPFSKTELKSAATLDGVAKWKSWWKENKDGFPDK
;
A
#
# COMPACT_ATOMS: atom_id res chain seq x y z
N MET A 1 -18.28 16.82 11.18
CA MET A 1 -17.28 16.09 10.36
C MET A 1 -15.84 16.60 10.63
N SER A 2 -15.31 16.46 11.86
CA SER A 2 -14.00 17.08 12.21
C SER A 2 -12.95 16.09 12.75
N ARG A 3 -13.34 14.96 13.35
CA ARG A 3 -12.38 14.00 13.93
C ARG A 3 -11.59 13.15 12.92
N ARG A 4 -12.11 12.93 11.70
CA ARG A 4 -11.45 12.10 10.66
C ARG A 4 -10.32 12.82 9.92
N PHE A 5 -10.31 14.15 9.94
CA PHE A 5 -9.25 14.97 9.36
C PHE A 5 -8.05 15.14 10.31
N HIS A 6 -8.24 15.03 11.63
CA HIS A 6 -7.15 15.14 12.60
C HIS A 6 -6.18 13.95 12.56
N THR A 7 -6.63 12.79 12.07
CA THR A 7 -5.77 11.63 11.85
C THR A 7 -4.81 11.83 10.67
N ILE A 8 -5.13 12.75 9.75
CA ILE A 8 -4.36 13.04 8.52
C ILE A 8 -3.07 13.80 8.86
N LEU A 9 -3.08 14.65 9.88
CA LEU A 9 -1.91 15.45 10.28
C LEU A 9 -0.75 14.58 10.80
N ALA A 10 -1.05 13.45 11.44
CA ALA A 10 -0.04 12.62 12.08
C ALA A 10 0.77 11.75 11.09
N VAL A 11 0.24 11.47 9.90
CA VAL A 11 0.81 10.48 8.98
C VAL A 11 1.96 11.09 8.15
N THR A 12 1.84 12.35 7.75
CA THR A 12 2.94 13.11 7.16
C THR A 12 4.03 13.42 8.19
N LEU A 13 3.68 13.48 9.47
CA LEU A 13 4.58 13.80 10.59
C LEU A 13 5.42 12.60 11.08
N CYS A 14 5.05 11.35 10.77
CA CYS A 14 5.81 10.18 11.21
C CYS A 14 6.94 9.75 10.25
N LEU A 15 7.00 10.30 9.02
CA LEU A 15 8.02 9.97 8.01
C LEU A 15 8.95 11.14 7.64
N PHE A 16 8.74 12.32 8.24
CA PHE A 16 9.62 13.47 8.10
C PHE A 16 10.17 13.88 9.48
N PRO A 17 11.44 14.33 9.59
CA PRO A 17 11.92 14.94 10.82
C PRO A 17 11.03 16.12 11.21
N LEU A 18 10.73 16.22 12.50
CA LEU A 18 9.88 17.22 13.16
C LEU A 18 10.03 18.64 12.56
N ILE A 19 9.10 19.02 11.67
CA ILE A 19 8.89 20.42 11.29
C ILE A 19 7.88 21.01 12.30
N PRO A 20 8.16 22.16 12.93
CA PRO A 20 7.30 22.74 13.95
C PRO A 20 5.88 23.06 13.43
N SER A 21 4.91 22.87 14.33
CA SER A 21 3.46 22.82 14.14
C SER A 21 2.75 24.13 13.73
N SER A 22 3.40 25.06 13.02
CA SER A 22 2.78 26.34 12.60
C SER A 22 3.04 26.77 11.16
N ALA A 23 3.35 25.85 10.26
CA ALA A 23 3.31 26.11 8.82
C ALA A 23 2.94 24.84 8.06
N GLN A 24 1.67 24.71 7.64
CA GLN A 24 1.39 23.83 6.52
C GLN A 24 2.12 24.43 5.31
N THR A 25 3.10 23.72 4.78
CA THR A 25 3.82 24.14 3.57
C THR A 25 2.82 24.36 2.44
N GLU A 26 3.06 25.30 1.53
CA GLU A 26 2.17 25.54 0.37
C GLU A 26 1.89 24.24 -0.42
N GLN A 27 2.90 23.37 -0.51
CA GLN A 27 2.75 22.02 -1.06
C GLN A 27 1.70 21.18 -0.31
N GLN A 28 1.71 21.18 1.02
CA GLN A 28 0.72 20.45 1.81
C GLN A 28 -0.70 20.97 1.56
N LYS A 29 -0.89 22.31 1.44
CA LYS A 29 -2.21 22.88 1.11
C LYS A 29 -2.69 22.44 -0.27
N GLN A 30 -1.79 22.47 -1.26
CA GLN A 30 -2.08 22.03 -2.63
C GLN A 30 -2.45 20.54 -2.67
N THR A 31 -1.64 19.68 -2.03
CA THR A 31 -1.93 18.25 -1.89
C THR A 31 -3.31 18.02 -1.28
N MET A 32 -3.62 18.70 -0.17
CA MET A 32 -4.92 18.56 0.49
C MET A 32 -6.09 19.05 -0.37
N SER A 33 -5.90 20.07 -1.20
CA SER A 33 -6.90 20.56 -2.14
C SER A 33 -7.23 19.49 -3.20
N VAL A 34 -6.20 18.88 -3.79
CA VAL A 34 -6.35 17.78 -4.77
C VAL A 34 -7.07 16.59 -4.14
N LEU A 35 -6.64 16.15 -2.95
CA LEU A 35 -7.27 15.02 -2.26
C LEU A 35 -8.75 15.28 -1.93
N LYS A 36 -9.10 16.52 -1.55
CA LYS A 36 -10.49 16.89 -1.28
C LYS A 36 -11.32 16.87 -2.57
N ALA A 37 -10.83 17.50 -3.64
CA ALA A 37 -11.52 17.53 -4.93
C ALA A 37 -11.72 16.11 -5.50
N ALA A 38 -10.70 15.25 -5.39
CA ALA A 38 -10.78 13.86 -5.82
C ALA A 38 -11.85 13.09 -5.02
N SER A 39 -11.91 13.26 -3.69
CA SER A 39 -12.93 12.63 -2.85
C SER A 39 -14.36 13.02 -3.26
N GLU A 40 -14.60 14.31 -3.53
CA GLU A 40 -15.91 14.83 -3.96
C GLU A 40 -16.34 14.28 -5.33
N ARG A 41 -15.38 14.05 -6.24
CA ARG A 41 -15.63 13.44 -7.55
C ARG A 41 -15.86 11.94 -7.45
N LEU A 42 -15.10 11.24 -6.62
CA LEU A 42 -15.27 9.82 -6.37
C LEU A 42 -16.64 9.49 -5.76
N MET A 43 -17.17 10.35 -4.88
CA MET A 43 -18.53 10.23 -4.35
C MET A 43 -19.61 10.34 -5.46
N ARG A 44 -19.31 11.01 -6.57
CA ARG A 44 -20.21 11.18 -7.72
C ARG A 44 -20.03 10.11 -8.80
N GLY A 45 -19.16 9.11 -8.61
CA GLY A 45 -18.91 8.05 -9.60
C GLY A 45 -17.68 8.24 -10.46
N ASP A 46 -16.99 9.37 -10.34
CA ASP A 46 -15.83 9.67 -11.18
C ASP A 46 -14.55 9.05 -10.60
N ILE A 47 -14.25 7.83 -11.05
CA ILE A 47 -13.05 7.07 -10.64
C ILE A 47 -11.77 7.66 -11.24
N ALA A 48 -11.86 8.37 -12.38
CA ALA A 48 -10.70 9.01 -13.02
C ALA A 48 -10.11 10.13 -12.17
N ALA A 49 -10.84 10.62 -11.17
CA ALA A 49 -10.29 11.51 -10.15
C ALA A 49 -9.05 10.96 -9.42
N LEU A 50 -8.82 9.63 -9.44
CA LEU A 50 -7.59 9.04 -8.91
C LEU A 50 -6.34 9.32 -9.78
N ASP A 51 -6.50 9.65 -11.06
CA ASP A 51 -5.38 10.03 -11.93
C ASP A 51 -4.73 11.35 -11.44
N GLU A 52 -5.53 12.27 -10.86
CA GLU A 52 -5.03 13.51 -10.25
C GLU A 52 -4.26 13.25 -8.96
N VAL A 53 -4.69 12.26 -8.18
CA VAL A 53 -3.97 11.83 -6.97
C VAL A 53 -2.65 11.18 -7.36
N LYS A 54 -2.64 10.36 -8.41
CA LYS A 54 -1.42 9.77 -8.96
C LYS A 54 -0.44 10.83 -9.46
N ALA A 55 -0.93 11.95 -9.98
CA ALA A 55 -0.12 13.05 -10.48
C ALA A 55 0.52 13.93 -9.39
N LEU A 56 0.20 13.71 -8.11
CA LEU A 56 0.84 14.41 -6.99
C LEU A 56 2.36 14.12 -6.94
N PRO A 57 3.18 15.07 -6.46
CA PRO A 57 4.63 14.91 -6.46
C PRO A 57 5.09 13.88 -5.42
N GLY A 58 5.99 12.99 -5.86
CA GLY A 58 6.70 12.06 -4.98
C GLY A 58 5.78 11.21 -4.11
N ASP A 59 6.09 11.15 -2.82
CA ASP A 59 5.41 10.31 -1.83
C ASP A 59 3.95 10.70 -1.58
N ASP A 60 3.55 11.94 -1.88
CA ASP A 60 2.18 12.42 -1.70
C ASP A 60 1.20 11.62 -2.58
N SER A 61 1.63 11.19 -3.76
CA SER A 61 0.84 10.33 -4.65
C SER A 61 0.53 8.98 -4.00
N VAL A 62 1.56 8.28 -3.52
CA VAL A 62 1.44 6.95 -2.90
C VAL A 62 0.61 7.03 -1.63
N ALA A 63 0.87 8.02 -0.76
CA ALA A 63 0.13 8.23 0.47
C ALA A 63 -1.35 8.55 0.23
N GLY A 64 -1.65 9.41 -0.76
CA GLY A 64 -3.00 9.75 -1.18
C GLY A 64 -3.76 8.55 -1.73
N LEU A 65 -3.12 7.75 -2.59
CA LEU A 65 -3.72 6.55 -3.16
C LEU A 65 -3.97 5.47 -2.09
N LEU A 66 -3.05 5.26 -1.14
CA LEU A 66 -3.26 4.36 0.01
C LEU A 66 -4.44 4.80 0.88
N MET A 67 -4.63 6.12 1.05
CA MET A 67 -5.81 6.66 1.74
C MET A 67 -7.11 6.27 1.01
N PHE A 68 -7.18 6.49 -0.30
CA PHE A 68 -8.37 6.13 -1.09
C PHE A 68 -8.60 4.63 -1.15
N PHE A 69 -7.55 3.83 -1.27
CA PHE A 69 -7.63 2.37 -1.16
C PHE A 69 -8.29 1.98 0.17
N LYS A 70 -7.74 2.42 1.30
CA LYS A 70 -8.25 2.10 2.65
C LYS A 70 -9.71 2.48 2.83
N GLN A 71 -10.10 3.69 2.41
CA GLN A 71 -11.45 4.22 2.60
C GLN A 71 -12.52 3.42 1.84
N ASN A 72 -12.14 2.69 0.79
CA ASN A 72 -13.09 2.00 -0.08
C ASN A 72 -12.94 0.47 -0.02
N PHE A 73 -11.75 -0.07 0.30
CA PHE A 73 -11.47 -1.50 0.36
C PHE A 73 -12.15 -2.20 1.55
N TYR A 74 -12.12 -1.59 2.73
CA TYR A 74 -12.68 -2.18 3.95
C TYR A 74 -14.19 -1.90 4.14
N VAL A 75 -14.85 -1.30 3.15
CA VAL A 75 -16.29 -1.06 3.20
C VAL A 75 -17.00 -2.38 2.89
N TYR A 76 -17.66 -2.96 3.90
CA TYR A 76 -18.54 -4.11 3.72
C TYR A 76 -19.85 -3.68 3.05
N SER A 77 -19.77 -3.35 1.76
CA SER A 77 -20.90 -2.99 0.90
C SER A 77 -20.87 -3.82 -0.37
N LYS A 78 -22.06 -4.13 -0.90
CA LYS A 78 -22.21 -4.72 -2.24
C LYS A 78 -21.96 -3.69 -3.35
N GLU A 79 -21.73 -2.42 -3.01
CA GLU A 79 -21.41 -1.35 -3.95
C GLU A 79 -20.15 -1.69 -4.77
N THR A 80 -20.36 -2.00 -6.04
CA THR A 80 -19.31 -2.27 -7.03
C THR A 80 -18.37 -1.06 -7.20
N GLN A 81 -18.90 0.15 -7.04
CA GLN A 81 -18.14 1.40 -7.13
C GLN A 81 -17.01 1.48 -6.10
N LYS A 82 -17.26 1.11 -4.83
CA LYS A 82 -16.22 1.15 -3.78
C LYS A 82 -15.08 0.19 -4.09
N LYS A 83 -15.42 -1.01 -4.56
CA LYS A 83 -14.41 -2.00 -4.99
C LYS A 83 -13.62 -1.51 -6.20
N ALA A 84 -14.27 -0.87 -7.17
CA ALA A 84 -13.60 -0.31 -8.34
C ALA A 84 -12.63 0.83 -7.97
N ILE A 85 -13.00 1.71 -7.03
CA ILE A 85 -12.11 2.76 -6.51
C ILE A 85 -10.89 2.12 -5.84
N ALA A 86 -11.09 1.12 -4.99
CA ALA A 86 -9.98 0.42 -4.33
C ALA A 86 -9.06 -0.28 -5.35
N ALA A 87 -9.61 -1.00 -6.32
CA ALA A 87 -8.83 -1.66 -7.35
C ALA A 87 -8.00 -0.67 -8.19
N LYS A 88 -8.60 0.45 -8.62
CA LYS A 88 -7.90 1.49 -9.37
C LYS A 88 -6.80 2.16 -8.54
N ALA A 89 -7.06 2.43 -7.26
CA ALA A 89 -6.05 2.99 -6.36
C ALA A 89 -4.87 2.02 -6.16
N ALA A 90 -5.14 0.72 -5.96
CA ALA A 90 -4.12 -0.31 -5.86
C ALA A 90 -3.24 -0.39 -7.13
N GLN A 91 -3.87 -0.36 -8.31
CA GLN A 91 -3.14 -0.31 -9.58
C GLN A 91 -2.22 0.93 -9.63
N HIS A 92 -2.76 2.12 -9.36
CA HIS A 92 -1.97 3.35 -9.45
C HIS A 92 -0.81 3.42 -8.45
N ILE A 93 -0.95 2.83 -7.26
CA ILE A 93 0.17 2.72 -6.32
C ILE A 93 1.37 2.04 -6.99
N THR A 94 1.15 0.96 -7.73
CA THR A 94 2.22 0.21 -8.42
C THR A 94 2.80 0.93 -9.64
N GLU A 95 2.15 1.99 -10.11
CA GLU A 95 2.58 2.80 -11.25
C GLU A 95 3.32 4.08 -10.81
N CYS A 96 3.33 4.40 -9.51
CA CYS A 96 4.03 5.57 -8.97
C CYS A 96 5.55 5.34 -8.94
N PRO A 97 6.38 6.26 -9.49
CA PRO A 97 7.83 6.08 -9.54
C PRO A 97 8.49 5.89 -8.17
N THR A 98 7.96 6.50 -7.12
CA THR A 98 8.50 6.41 -5.75
C THR A 98 7.91 5.28 -4.92
N ALA A 99 7.01 4.45 -5.48
CA ALA A 99 6.25 3.47 -4.71
C ALA A 99 7.14 2.45 -3.99
N ALA A 100 8.14 1.90 -4.68
CA ALA A 100 9.03 0.89 -4.09
C ALA A 100 9.79 1.47 -2.88
N ASP A 101 10.41 2.63 -3.05
CA ASP A 101 11.18 3.29 -1.99
C ASP A 101 10.30 3.72 -0.82
N TYR A 102 9.13 4.31 -1.11
CA TYR A 102 8.16 4.70 -0.09
C TYR A 102 7.72 3.50 0.76
N ILE A 103 7.35 2.40 0.10
CA ILE A 103 6.86 1.20 0.76
C ILE A 103 7.98 0.54 1.58
N LYS A 104 9.21 0.44 1.03
CA LYS A 104 10.37 -0.07 1.78
C LYS A 104 10.63 0.76 3.04
N ARG A 105 10.60 2.10 2.95
CA ARG A 105 10.72 3.00 4.12
C ARG A 105 9.63 2.76 5.15
N LEU A 106 8.39 2.51 4.72
CA LEU A 106 7.27 2.26 5.62
C LEU A 106 7.47 1.00 6.50
N PHE A 107 8.05 -0.05 5.94
CA PHE A 107 8.29 -1.33 6.64
C PHE A 107 9.61 -1.39 7.41
N LYS A 108 10.55 -0.49 7.12
CA LYS A 108 11.85 -0.42 7.79
C LYS A 108 11.69 -0.20 9.30
N LYS A 109 12.47 -0.94 10.08
CA LYS A 109 12.58 -0.73 11.52
C LYS A 109 13.44 0.51 11.77
N GLU A 110 12.95 1.40 12.62
CA GLU A 110 13.67 2.59 13.07
C GLU A 110 13.87 2.54 14.58
N GLU A 111 15.11 2.78 15.01
CA GLU A 111 15.48 2.78 16.40
C GLU A 111 14.79 3.93 17.16
N GLY A 112 14.28 3.65 18.35
CA GLY A 112 13.57 4.65 19.17
C GLY A 112 12.15 4.99 18.70
N ARG A 113 11.68 4.48 17.55
CA ARG A 113 10.30 4.68 17.10
C ARG A 113 9.34 3.83 17.94
N SER A 114 8.35 4.48 18.57
CA SER A 114 7.33 3.77 19.33
C SER A 114 6.41 2.95 18.43
N LYS A 115 5.94 1.81 18.93
CA LYS A 115 4.91 1.02 18.25
C LYS A 115 3.63 1.84 18.14
N SER A 116 3.31 2.29 16.93
CA SER A 116 2.11 3.08 16.64
C SER A 116 1.05 2.21 15.98
N GLY A 117 -0.12 2.10 16.60
CA GLY A 117 -1.26 1.41 16.00
C GLY A 117 -1.69 2.03 14.66
N MET A 118 -1.45 3.33 14.46
CA MET A 118 -1.66 4.00 13.19
C MET A 118 -0.69 3.47 12.12
N LEU A 119 0.60 3.38 12.43
CA LEU A 119 1.62 2.85 11.52
C LEU A 119 1.36 1.38 11.16
N MET A 120 0.98 0.55 12.13
CA MET A 120 0.58 -0.84 11.88
C MET A 120 -0.60 -0.92 10.91
N ASN A 121 -1.62 -0.07 11.08
CA ASN A 121 -2.75 -0.02 10.15
C ASN A 121 -2.32 0.41 8.73
N TYR A 122 -1.37 1.33 8.60
CA TYR A 122 -0.83 1.74 7.30
C TYR A 122 -0.04 0.62 6.62
N ARG A 123 0.79 -0.10 7.37
CA ARG A 123 1.52 -1.27 6.89
C ARG A 123 0.55 -2.35 6.39
N GLN A 124 -0.49 -2.68 7.17
CA GLN A 124 -1.51 -3.63 6.74
C GLN A 124 -2.26 -3.17 5.48
N THR A 125 -2.66 -1.90 5.44
CA THR A 125 -3.31 -1.29 4.25
C THR A 125 -2.41 -1.43 3.02
N THR A 126 -1.10 -1.24 3.19
CA THR A 126 -0.12 -1.36 2.11
C THR A 126 -0.02 -2.80 1.61
N LEU A 127 0.07 -3.80 2.50
CA LEU A 127 0.05 -5.22 2.12
C LEU A 127 -1.23 -5.59 1.36
N ASP A 128 -2.39 -5.13 1.84
CA ASP A 128 -3.67 -5.41 1.21
C ASP A 128 -3.78 -4.72 -0.17
N SER A 129 -3.21 -3.52 -0.32
CA SER A 129 -3.17 -2.82 -1.61
C SER A 129 -2.28 -3.53 -2.64
N LEU A 130 -1.11 -4.03 -2.22
CA LEU A 130 -0.22 -4.81 -3.09
C LEU A 130 -0.89 -6.12 -3.49
N THR A 131 -1.54 -6.79 -2.53
CA THR A 131 -2.33 -8.01 -2.78
C THR A 131 -3.45 -7.75 -3.79
N ALA A 132 -4.15 -6.62 -3.67
CA ALA A 132 -5.25 -6.25 -4.57
C ALA A 132 -4.75 -5.85 -5.96
N ALA A 133 -3.56 -5.26 -6.07
CA ALA A 133 -2.95 -4.93 -7.36
C ALA A 133 -2.59 -6.19 -8.16
N ASN A 134 -2.08 -7.23 -7.49
CA ASN A 134 -1.82 -8.55 -8.08
C ASN A 134 -1.07 -8.50 -9.43
N ASN A 135 -0.02 -7.70 -9.48
CA ASN A 135 0.82 -7.53 -10.66
C ASN A 135 2.30 -7.74 -10.33
N LYS A 136 3.14 -7.74 -11.37
CA LYS A 136 4.56 -8.11 -11.30
C LYS A 136 5.32 -7.20 -10.34
N PHE A 137 5.03 -5.91 -10.36
CA PHE A 137 5.60 -4.95 -9.42
C PHE A 137 5.29 -5.35 -7.97
N ALA A 138 4.01 -5.61 -7.65
CA ALA A 138 3.59 -5.93 -6.30
C ALA A 138 4.19 -7.25 -5.79
N ALA A 139 4.17 -8.30 -6.62
CA ALA A 139 4.76 -9.59 -6.29
C ALA A 139 6.28 -9.46 -6.10
N ASN A 140 6.98 -8.76 -7.01
CA ASN A 140 8.42 -8.55 -6.89
C ASN A 140 8.79 -7.81 -5.61
N LEU A 141 8.08 -6.71 -5.30
CA LEU A 141 8.35 -5.90 -4.11
C LEU A 141 8.13 -6.70 -2.82
N LEU A 142 7.08 -7.52 -2.76
CA LEU A 142 6.83 -8.40 -1.60
C LEU A 142 7.92 -9.46 -1.43
N ILE A 143 8.44 -10.03 -2.53
CA ILE A 143 9.56 -10.96 -2.50
C ILE A 143 10.84 -10.27 -2.00
N GLU A 144 11.16 -9.07 -2.51
CA GLU A 144 12.31 -8.28 -2.06
C GLU A 144 12.24 -7.96 -0.56
N LEU A 145 11.06 -7.59 -0.06
CA LEU A 145 10.86 -7.31 1.37
C LEU A 145 11.10 -8.55 2.26
N MET A 146 10.98 -9.77 1.75
CA MET A 146 11.33 -10.98 2.51
C MET A 146 12.84 -11.20 2.65
N ASP A 147 13.68 -10.51 1.87
CA ASP A 147 15.14 -10.56 1.97
C ASP A 147 15.70 -9.46 2.90
N GLU A 148 14.88 -8.44 3.22
CA GLU A 148 15.29 -7.34 4.08
C GLU A 148 15.36 -7.76 5.55
N SER A 149 16.55 -7.63 6.14
CA SER A 149 16.82 -8.07 7.51
C SER A 149 16.37 -7.08 8.59
N ASN A 150 16.17 -5.80 8.23
CA ASN A 150 15.82 -4.72 9.15
C ASN A 150 14.38 -4.22 8.95
N LEU A 151 13.42 -5.14 8.89
CA LEU A 151 11.99 -4.81 8.83
C LEU A 151 11.32 -5.00 10.19
N GLU A 152 10.28 -4.22 10.43
CA GLU A 152 9.46 -4.34 11.63
C GLU A 152 8.33 -5.37 11.48
N VAL A 153 8.08 -5.79 10.25
CA VAL A 153 7.09 -6.82 9.88
C VAL A 153 7.85 -8.10 9.50
N PRO A 154 7.45 -9.28 10.01
CA PRO A 154 8.16 -10.52 9.74
C PRO A 154 8.01 -10.94 8.26
N PRO A 155 9.02 -11.63 7.67
CA PRO A 155 8.96 -12.12 6.28
C PRO A 155 7.69 -12.90 5.92
N GLY A 156 7.15 -13.66 6.89
CA GLY A 156 5.94 -14.44 6.71
C GLY A 156 4.70 -13.62 6.36
N ASP A 157 4.59 -12.36 6.81
CA ASP A 157 3.44 -11.50 6.51
C ASP A 157 3.44 -11.07 5.03
N PHE A 158 4.61 -10.82 4.45
CA PHE A 158 4.74 -10.57 3.01
C PHE A 158 4.39 -11.84 2.22
N ALA A 159 4.80 -13.02 2.70
CA ALA A 159 4.47 -14.29 2.04
C ALA A 159 2.97 -14.59 2.06
N VAL A 160 2.29 -14.24 3.16
CA VAL A 160 0.83 -14.28 3.25
C VAL A 160 0.18 -13.33 2.25
N ALA A 161 0.72 -12.11 2.07
CA ALA A 161 0.21 -11.16 1.08
C ALA A 161 0.31 -11.72 -0.35
N ILE A 162 1.45 -12.33 -0.71
CA ILE A 162 1.61 -13.01 -2.02
C ILE A 162 0.62 -14.18 -2.15
N ALA A 163 0.49 -15.03 -1.14
CA ALA A 163 -0.45 -16.16 -1.20
C ALA A 163 -1.91 -15.70 -1.43
N LYS A 164 -2.31 -14.57 -0.82
CA LYS A 164 -3.65 -13.99 -0.98
C LYS A 164 -3.95 -13.47 -2.39
N MET A 165 -2.93 -13.20 -3.20
CA MET A 165 -3.09 -12.83 -4.61
C MET A 165 -3.79 -13.96 -5.40
N GLY A 166 -3.59 -15.23 -5.01
CA GLY A 166 -4.22 -16.39 -5.67
C GLY A 166 -3.66 -16.68 -7.05
N ILE A 167 -2.35 -16.55 -7.16
CA ILE A 167 -1.60 -16.74 -8.41
C ILE A 167 -1.72 -18.20 -8.86
N PRO A 168 -2.16 -18.48 -10.10
CA PRO A 168 -2.16 -19.83 -10.65
C PRO A 168 -0.75 -20.42 -10.63
N SER A 169 -0.60 -21.71 -10.30
CA SER A 169 0.67 -22.45 -10.21
C SER A 169 1.68 -21.98 -9.16
N ALA A 170 1.31 -21.02 -8.31
CA ALA A 170 2.12 -20.62 -7.18
C ALA A 170 2.26 -21.75 -6.14
N PRO A 171 3.34 -21.75 -5.33
CA PRO A 171 3.63 -22.82 -4.38
C PRO A 171 2.62 -22.92 -3.23
N PHE A 172 1.84 -21.86 -2.99
CA PHE A 172 0.80 -21.85 -1.98
C PHE A 172 -0.43 -21.11 -2.48
N SER A 173 -1.60 -21.67 -2.20
CA SER A 173 -2.89 -21.07 -2.50
C SER A 173 -3.43 -20.23 -1.33
N LYS A 174 -4.59 -19.58 -1.54
CA LYS A 174 -5.26 -18.75 -0.52
C LYS A 174 -5.68 -19.51 0.74
N THR A 175 -5.72 -20.84 0.70
CA THR A 175 -6.07 -21.70 1.84
C THR A 175 -4.85 -22.17 2.63
N GLU A 176 -3.63 -21.94 2.13
CA GLU A 176 -2.38 -22.45 2.68
C GLU A 176 -1.53 -21.36 3.35
N LEU A 177 -2.17 -20.29 3.83
CA LEU A 177 -1.49 -19.09 4.35
C LEU A 177 -0.50 -19.38 5.48
N LYS A 178 -0.81 -20.34 6.36
CA LYS A 178 0.10 -20.73 7.46
C LYS A 178 1.38 -21.37 6.94
N SER A 179 1.26 -22.25 5.94
CA SER A 179 2.39 -22.91 5.30
C SER A 179 3.23 -21.94 4.48
N ALA A 180 2.58 -20.97 3.82
CA ALA A 180 3.24 -19.90 3.08
C ALA A 180 4.16 -19.03 3.97
N ALA A 181 3.79 -18.83 5.24
CA ALA A 181 4.48 -17.93 6.17
C ALA A 181 5.69 -18.55 6.89
N THR A 182 5.94 -19.86 6.75
CA THR A 182 7.09 -20.52 7.40
C THR A 182 8.41 -20.17 6.69
N LEU A 183 9.55 -20.47 7.31
CA LEU A 183 10.86 -20.28 6.67
C LEU A 183 10.97 -21.08 5.35
N ASP A 184 10.52 -22.33 5.35
CA ASP A 184 10.46 -23.17 4.15
C ASP A 184 9.48 -22.59 3.11
N GLY A 185 8.35 -22.04 3.57
CA GLY A 185 7.38 -21.37 2.71
C GLY A 185 7.96 -20.14 2.01
N VAL A 186 8.67 -19.29 2.75
CA VAL A 186 9.39 -18.13 2.22
C VAL A 186 10.44 -18.57 1.20
N ALA A 187 11.21 -19.63 1.49
CA ALA A 187 12.20 -20.16 0.55
C ALA A 187 11.57 -20.68 -0.76
N LYS A 188 10.42 -21.35 -0.66
CA LYS A 188 9.65 -21.81 -1.84
C LYS A 188 9.12 -20.65 -2.67
N TRP A 189 8.59 -19.60 -2.05
CA TRP A 189 8.17 -18.39 -2.74
C TRP A 189 9.31 -17.74 -3.52
N LYS A 190 10.47 -17.57 -2.88
CA LYS A 190 11.66 -16.99 -3.51
C LYS A 190 12.15 -17.82 -4.70
N SER A 191 12.16 -19.15 -4.57
CA SER A 191 12.57 -20.06 -5.65
C SER A 191 11.59 -20.01 -6.81
N TRP A 192 10.29 -20.11 -6.52
CA TRP A 192 9.25 -20.02 -7.53
C TRP A 192 9.27 -18.68 -8.29
N TRP A 193 9.48 -17.56 -7.58
CA TRP A 193 9.54 -16.23 -8.22
C TRP A 193 10.69 -16.13 -9.24
N LYS A 194 11.86 -16.69 -8.92
CA LYS A 194 13.01 -16.70 -9.84
C LYS A 194 12.70 -17.39 -11.18
N GLU A 195 11.87 -18.43 -11.14
CA GLU A 195 11.50 -19.23 -12.31
C GLU A 195 10.31 -18.66 -13.09
N ASN A 196 9.41 -17.91 -12.43
CA ASN A 196 8.10 -17.55 -12.98
C ASN A 196 7.89 -16.04 -13.22
N LYS A 197 8.77 -15.16 -12.72
CA LYS A 197 8.59 -13.69 -12.78
C LYS A 197 8.36 -13.13 -14.19
N ASP A 198 8.91 -13.76 -15.22
CA ASP A 198 8.84 -13.25 -16.59
C ASP A 198 7.49 -13.51 -17.26
N GLY A 199 6.72 -14.48 -16.76
CA GLY A 199 5.34 -14.75 -17.18
C GLY A 199 4.27 -14.01 -16.36
N PHE A 200 4.66 -13.21 -15.37
CA PHE A 200 3.72 -12.53 -14.48
C PHE A 200 3.19 -11.22 -15.09
N PRO A 201 1.89 -10.90 -14.99
CA PRO A 201 1.30 -9.70 -15.59
C PRO A 201 1.94 -8.40 -15.07
N ASP A 202 2.31 -7.50 -15.98
CA ASP A 202 2.90 -6.20 -15.62
C ASP A 202 1.89 -5.23 -14.98
N LYS A 203 0.59 -5.38 -15.26
CA LYS A 203 -0.48 -4.49 -14.79
C LYS A 203 -1.65 -5.27 -14.21
#